data_AF-A0A1H8N1Q9-F1
#
_entry.id   AF-A0A1H8N1Q9-F1
#
_cell.length_a   1.000
_cell.length_b   1.000
_cell.length_c   1.000
_cell.angle_alpha   90.00
_cell.angle_beta   90.00
_cell.angle_gamma   90.00
#
_symmetry.space_group_name_H-M   'P 1'
#
loop_
_entity.id
_entity.type
_entity.pdbx_description
1 polymer ?
#
loop_
_entity_poly.entity_id
_entity_poly.type
_entity_poly.pdbx_seq_one_letter_code
_entity_poly.pdbx_strand_id
1 'polypeptide(L)'
;MSETSNPFAQMFEMQRRSMEQSQKLFHQSLDFQKQSVKLFRDSMQSQKSVQQKGMDVSQTAVEAYLDMLEATVPGDEKAYDNLHEAVADQFEAFHDVNEESWAALQETLEENGDAYDEFVDQYAEYVDDSVDAYVQALGQFEEQTEAVTVELDE
;
A
#
# COMPACT_ATOMS: atom_id res chain seq x y z
N MET A 1 -26.47 -4.21 51.35
CA MET A 1 -25.42 -4.17 50.32
C MET A 1 -25.59 -5.39 49.45
N SER A 2 -26.61 -5.35 48.59
CA SER A 2 -26.78 -6.27 47.49
C SER A 2 -26.51 -5.45 46.25
N GLU A 3 -25.23 -5.31 45.90
CA GLU A 3 -24.87 -5.23 44.48
C GLU A 3 -25.33 -6.56 43.88
N THR A 4 -26.63 -6.67 43.62
CA THR A 4 -27.14 -7.61 42.64
C THR A 4 -26.62 -7.05 41.33
N SER A 5 -25.36 -7.35 41.01
CA SER A 5 -24.75 -7.02 39.73
C SER A 5 -25.69 -7.57 38.68
N ASN A 6 -26.43 -6.67 38.03
CA ASN A 6 -27.47 -7.02 37.09
C ASN A 6 -26.83 -7.93 36.03
N PRO A 7 -27.22 -9.22 35.93
CA PRO A 7 -26.58 -10.16 35.01
C PRO A 7 -26.69 -9.71 33.55
N PHE A 8 -27.66 -8.84 33.24
CA PHE A 8 -27.80 -8.20 31.94
C PHE A 8 -26.72 -7.12 31.71
N ALA A 9 -26.43 -6.26 32.69
CA ALA A 9 -25.38 -5.24 32.58
C ALA A 9 -23.98 -5.85 32.33
N GLN A 10 -23.67 -6.97 32.99
CA GLN A 10 -22.43 -7.72 32.73
C GLN A 10 -22.35 -8.27 31.30
N MET A 11 -23.47 -8.71 30.71
CA MET A 11 -23.51 -9.14 29.32
C MET A 11 -23.38 -7.96 28.35
N PHE A 12 -24.00 -6.81 28.62
CA PHE A 12 -23.85 -5.59 27.82
C PHE A 12 -22.40 -5.08 27.82
N GLU A 13 -21.74 -5.08 28.99
CA GLU A 13 -20.33 -4.69 29.09
C GLU A 13 -19.41 -5.65 28.31
N MET A 14 -19.69 -6.95 28.37
CA MET A 14 -18.95 -7.95 27.59
C MET A 14 -19.17 -7.76 26.08
N GLN A 15 -20.41 -7.50 25.66
CA GLN A 15 -20.76 -7.25 24.26
C GLN A 15 -20.07 -5.99 23.74
N ARG A 16 -20.05 -4.90 24.52
CA ARG A 16 -19.36 -3.66 24.19
C ARG A 16 -17.85 -3.88 24.02
N ARG A 17 -17.19 -4.55 24.97
CA ARG A 17 -15.76 -4.88 24.86
C ARG A 17 -15.44 -5.76 23.65
N SER A 18 -16.32 -6.71 23.32
CA SER A 18 -16.16 -7.55 22.14
C SER A 18 -16.24 -6.72 20.86
N MET A 19 -17.15 -5.75 20.77
CA MET A 19 -17.30 -4.85 19.62
C MET A 19 -16.08 -3.94 19.47
N GLU A 20 -15.61 -3.32 20.55
CA GLU A 20 -14.39 -2.51 20.56
C GLU A 20 -13.17 -3.31 20.10
N GLN A 21 -13.05 -4.58 20.52
CA GLN A 21 -11.99 -5.47 20.01
C GLN A 21 -12.16 -5.79 18.52
N SER A 22 -13.37 -6.09 18.06
CA SER A 22 -13.63 -6.37 16.64
C SER A 22 -13.33 -5.15 15.76
N GLN A 23 -13.70 -3.96 16.21
CA GLN A 23 -13.41 -2.69 15.55
C GLN A 23 -11.88 -2.49 15.43
N LYS A 24 -11.16 -2.67 16.54
CA LYS A 24 -9.69 -2.57 16.53
C LYS A 24 -9.03 -3.59 15.60
N LEU A 25 -9.50 -4.84 15.59
CA LEU A 25 -8.99 -5.88 14.69
C LEU A 25 -9.29 -5.56 13.23
N PHE A 26 -10.45 -4.96 12.95
CA PHE A 26 -10.83 -4.51 11.62
C PHE A 26 -9.90 -3.40 11.12
N HIS A 27 -9.66 -2.35 11.92
CA HIS A 27 -8.68 -1.30 11.62
C HIS A 27 -7.28 -1.85 11.36
N GLN A 28 -6.81 -2.74 12.25
CA GLN A 28 -5.51 -3.41 12.07
C GLN A 28 -5.43 -4.22 10.77
N SER A 29 -6.54 -4.83 10.33
CA SER A 29 -6.59 -5.54 9.06
C SER A 29 -6.52 -4.61 7.87
N LEU A 30 -7.20 -3.45 7.92
CA LEU A 30 -7.15 -2.44 6.88
C LEU A 30 -5.75 -1.82 6.79
N ASP A 31 -5.14 -1.45 7.92
CA ASP A 31 -3.76 -0.95 7.99
C ASP A 31 -2.77 -1.93 7.37
N PHE A 32 -2.92 -3.22 7.66
CA PHE A 32 -2.09 -4.28 7.09
C PHE A 32 -2.25 -4.36 5.56
N GLN A 33 -3.48 -4.23 5.04
CA GLN A 33 -3.74 -4.21 3.59
C GLN A 33 -3.08 -3.00 2.93
N LYS A 34 -3.25 -1.80 3.50
CA LYS A 34 -2.62 -0.55 3.02
C LYS A 34 -1.09 -0.67 3.03
N GLN A 35 -0.52 -1.21 4.10
CA GLN A 35 0.93 -1.42 4.20
C GLN A 35 1.45 -2.42 3.16
N SER A 36 0.71 -3.48 2.87
CA SER A 36 1.09 -4.48 1.85
C SER A 36 1.14 -3.86 0.45
N VAL A 37 0.17 -3.01 0.11
CA VAL A 37 0.15 -2.27 -1.17
C VAL A 37 1.35 -1.31 -1.26
N LYS A 38 1.67 -0.60 -0.17
CA LYS A 38 2.85 0.29 -0.11
C LYS A 38 4.16 -0.48 -0.30
N LEU A 39 4.32 -1.61 0.38
CA LEU A 39 5.50 -2.48 0.21
C LEU A 39 5.64 -3.00 -1.22
N PHE A 40 4.52 -3.34 -1.88
CA PHE A 40 4.55 -3.77 -3.28
C PHE A 40 4.99 -2.63 -4.20
N ARG A 41 4.49 -1.39 -3.99
CA ARG A 41 4.92 -0.18 -4.71
C ARG A 41 6.42 0.05 -4.54
N ASP A 42 6.92 0.05 -3.31
CA ASP A 42 8.34 0.23 -3.01
C ASP A 42 9.22 -0.85 -3.65
N SER A 43 8.73 -2.10 -3.66
CA SER A 43 9.42 -3.21 -4.33
C SER A 43 9.56 -2.99 -5.84
N MET A 44 8.52 -2.45 -6.50
CA MET A 44 8.58 -2.13 -7.93
C MET A 44 9.59 -1.02 -8.23
N GLN A 45 9.66 0.01 -7.38
CA GLN A 45 10.66 1.08 -7.52
C GLN A 45 12.09 0.56 -7.34
N SER A 46 12.30 -0.34 -6.37
CA SER A 46 13.58 -1.03 -6.18
C SER A 46 13.96 -1.85 -7.42
N GLN A 47 12.99 -2.55 -8.03
CA GLN A 47 13.21 -3.34 -9.24
C GLN A 47 13.57 -2.46 -10.46
N LYS A 48 12.92 -1.30 -10.63
CA LYS A 48 13.31 -0.29 -11.64
C LYS A 48 14.78 0.11 -11.48
N SER A 49 15.20 0.45 -10.25
CA SER A 49 16.58 0.88 -10.00
C SER A 49 17.61 -0.22 -10.31
N VAL A 50 17.31 -1.49 -10.00
CA VAL A 50 18.18 -2.61 -10.33
C VAL A 50 18.29 -2.82 -11.84
N GLN A 51 17.17 -2.72 -12.57
CA GLN A 51 17.18 -2.82 -14.03
C GLN A 51 17.98 -1.71 -14.69
N GLN A 52 17.81 -0.45 -14.27
CA GLN A 52 18.58 0.69 -14.78
C GLN A 52 20.09 0.45 -14.59
N LYS A 53 20.52 0.09 -13.37
CA LYS A 53 21.93 -0.22 -13.10
C LYS A 53 22.47 -1.39 -13.92
N GLY A 54 21.66 -2.43 -14.14
CA GLY A 54 22.04 -3.57 -14.97
C GLY A 54 22.24 -3.18 -16.43
N MET A 55 21.45 -2.22 -16.90
CA MET A 55 21.54 -1.69 -18.26
C MET A 55 22.78 -0.83 -18.46
N ASP A 56 23.10 0.06 -17.51
CA ASP A 56 24.34 0.88 -17.53
C ASP A 56 25.59 -0.01 -17.55
N VAL A 57 25.57 -1.10 -16.76
CA VAL A 57 26.65 -2.09 -16.74
C VAL A 57 26.76 -2.80 -18.09
N SER A 58 25.63 -3.11 -18.72
CA SER A 58 25.60 -3.76 -20.04
C SER A 58 26.12 -2.83 -21.12
N GLN A 59 25.72 -1.56 -21.11
CA GLN A 59 26.25 -0.52 -22.01
C GLN A 59 27.76 -0.40 -21.87
N THR A 60 28.25 -0.23 -20.63
CA THR A 60 29.69 -0.15 -20.33
C THR A 60 30.46 -1.37 -20.85
N ALA A 61 29.88 -2.57 -20.71
CA ALA A 61 30.50 -3.80 -21.19
C ALA A 61 30.57 -3.88 -22.72
N VAL A 62 29.54 -3.38 -23.41
CA VAL A 62 29.52 -3.31 -24.88
C VAL A 62 30.52 -2.27 -25.38
N GLU A 63 30.58 -1.09 -24.78
CA GLU A 63 31.56 -0.05 -25.10
C GLU A 63 33.00 -0.56 -24.92
N ALA A 64 33.30 -1.21 -23.79
CA ALA A 64 34.61 -1.81 -23.55
C ALA A 64 34.97 -2.92 -24.55
N TYR A 65 33.98 -3.65 -25.06
CA TYR A 65 34.19 -4.66 -26.10
C TYR A 65 34.51 -4.01 -27.46
N LEU A 66 33.86 -2.90 -27.80
CA LEU A 66 34.14 -2.14 -29.01
C LEU A 66 35.53 -1.50 -28.95
N ASP A 67 35.92 -0.90 -27.82
CA ASP A 67 37.26 -0.35 -27.59
C ASP A 67 38.36 -1.41 -27.81
N MET A 68 38.12 -2.63 -27.31
CA MET A 68 39.05 -3.76 -27.50
C MET A 68 39.15 -4.15 -28.98
N LEU A 69 38.04 -4.14 -29.72
CA LEU A 69 38.02 -4.44 -31.15
C LEU A 69 38.78 -3.39 -31.96
N GLU A 70 38.57 -2.11 -31.66
CA GLU A 70 39.31 -1.00 -32.28
C GLU A 70 40.83 -1.13 -32.04
N ALA A 71 41.23 -1.46 -30.80
CA ALA A 71 42.64 -1.61 -30.44
C ALA A 71 43.33 -2.84 -31.09
N THR A 72 42.57 -3.88 -31.46
CA THR A 72 43.12 -5.14 -31.98
C THR A 72 43.02 -5.28 -33.50
N VAL A 73 42.03 -4.64 -34.12
CA VAL A 73 41.79 -4.70 -35.56
C VAL A 73 42.00 -3.30 -36.15
N PRO A 74 43.14 -3.03 -36.81
CA PRO A 74 43.33 -1.74 -37.48
C PRO A 74 42.28 -1.57 -38.59
N GLY A 75 41.50 -0.50 -38.52
CA GLY A 75 40.42 -0.18 -39.44
C GLY A 75 40.20 1.32 -39.59
N ASP A 76 39.10 1.71 -40.24
CA ASP A 76 38.73 3.11 -40.41
C ASP A 76 38.20 3.67 -39.07
N GLU A 77 38.94 4.60 -38.45
CA GLU A 77 38.57 5.28 -37.19
C GLU A 77 37.14 5.85 -37.27
N LYS A 78 36.74 6.40 -38.42
CA LYS A 78 35.37 6.93 -38.58
C LYS A 78 34.30 5.85 -38.53
N ALA A 79 34.61 4.63 -38.95
CA ALA A 79 33.66 3.53 -38.89
C ALA A 79 33.46 3.06 -37.44
N TYR A 80 34.49 3.12 -36.60
CA TYR A 80 34.39 2.82 -35.17
C TYR A 80 33.64 3.91 -34.42
N ASP A 81 33.93 5.19 -34.66
CA ASP A 81 33.21 6.32 -34.06
C ASP A 81 31.69 6.22 -34.32
N ASN A 82 31.30 5.98 -35.58
CA ASN A 82 29.89 5.80 -35.95
C ASN A 82 29.24 4.58 -35.26
N LEU A 83 30.01 3.52 -34.99
CA LEU A 83 29.51 2.33 -34.31
C LEU A 83 29.31 2.58 -32.81
N HIS A 84 30.24 3.30 -32.17
CA HIS A 84 30.10 3.75 -30.79
C HIS A 84 28.87 4.65 -30.63
N GLU A 85 28.72 5.64 -31.50
CA GLU A 85 27.57 6.57 -31.47
C GLU A 85 26.25 5.81 -31.70
N ALA A 86 26.19 4.91 -32.68
CA ALA A 86 24.99 4.10 -32.92
C ALA A 86 24.61 3.19 -31.74
N VAL A 87 25.60 2.63 -31.02
CA VAL A 87 25.35 1.82 -29.83
C VAL A 87 24.88 2.69 -28.67
N ALA A 88 25.53 3.83 -28.44
CA ALA A 88 25.14 4.78 -27.41
C ALA A 88 23.70 5.28 -27.63
N ASP A 89 23.38 5.72 -28.85
CA ASP A 89 22.03 6.15 -29.24
C ASP A 89 20.98 5.06 -29.00
N GLN A 90 21.34 3.79 -29.27
CA GLN A 90 20.42 2.66 -29.09
C GLN A 90 20.14 2.36 -27.61
N PHE A 91 21.15 2.49 -26.75
CA PHE A 91 20.98 2.35 -25.29
C PHE A 91 20.22 3.54 -24.70
N GLU A 92 20.49 4.76 -25.15
CA GLU A 92 19.75 5.97 -24.75
C GLU A 92 18.28 5.87 -25.15
N ALA A 93 17.98 5.52 -26.40
CA ALA A 93 16.61 5.31 -26.85
C ALA A 93 15.87 4.22 -26.07
N PHE A 94 16.56 3.13 -25.70
CA PHE A 94 15.96 2.10 -24.85
C PHE A 94 15.73 2.62 -23.43
N HIS A 95 16.67 3.41 -22.88
CA HIS A 95 16.56 3.98 -21.54
C HIS A 95 15.34 4.89 -21.46
N ASP A 96 15.17 5.78 -22.44
CA ASP A 96 14.05 6.73 -22.51
C ASP A 96 12.70 6.00 -22.59
N VAL A 97 12.57 5.03 -23.49
CA VAL A 97 11.34 4.23 -23.63
C VAL A 97 11.02 3.47 -22.34
N ASN A 98 12.05 2.90 -21.70
CA ASN A 98 11.89 2.18 -20.44
C ASN A 98 11.50 3.14 -19.30
N GLU A 99 12.12 4.31 -19.21
CA GLU A 99 11.81 5.32 -18.20
C GLU A 99 10.38 5.85 -18.33
N GLU A 100 9.94 6.18 -19.55
CA GLU A 100 8.56 6.60 -19.85
C GLU A 100 7.55 5.51 -19.45
N SER A 101 7.85 4.26 -19.82
CA SER A 101 6.99 3.11 -19.47
C SER A 101 6.88 2.91 -17.97
N TRP A 102 7.98 3.07 -17.22
CA TRP A 102 7.99 2.99 -15.76
C TRP A 102 7.25 4.17 -15.12
N ALA A 103 7.39 5.38 -15.66
CA ALA A 103 6.70 6.56 -15.15
C ALA A 103 5.18 6.41 -15.30
N ALA A 104 4.71 5.97 -16.47
CA ALA A 104 3.28 5.74 -16.71
C ALA A 104 2.70 4.62 -15.81
N LEU A 105 3.45 3.55 -15.59
CA LEU A 105 3.07 2.49 -14.64
C LEU A 105 3.01 3.00 -13.20
N GLN A 106 3.98 3.81 -12.77
CA GLN A 106 4.02 4.38 -11.43
C GLN A 106 2.85 5.33 -11.19
N GLU A 107 2.61 6.26 -12.11
CA GLU A 107 1.48 7.19 -12.06
C GLU A 107 0.15 6.43 -11.92
N THR A 108 -0.05 5.41 -12.77
CA THR A 108 -1.25 4.56 -12.68
C THR A 108 -1.39 3.90 -11.31
N LEU A 109 -0.30 3.42 -10.71
CA LEU A 109 -0.34 2.76 -9.40
C LEU A 109 -0.50 3.72 -8.23
N GLU A 110 0.04 4.93 -8.34
CA GLU A 110 -0.12 5.99 -7.35
C GLU A 110 -1.56 6.50 -7.35
N GLU A 111 -2.11 6.85 -8.52
CA GLU A 111 -3.51 7.30 -8.63
C GLU A 111 -4.50 6.25 -8.12
N ASN A 112 -4.33 4.98 -8.52
CA ASN A 112 -5.21 3.90 -8.06
C ASN A 112 -4.96 3.54 -6.58
N GLY A 113 -3.71 3.65 -6.11
CA GLY A 113 -3.34 3.35 -4.74
C GLY A 113 -3.90 4.38 -3.76
N ASP A 114 -3.81 5.66 -4.10
CA ASP A 114 -4.32 6.75 -3.27
C ASP A 114 -5.86 6.75 -3.26
N ALA A 115 -6.49 6.50 -4.40
CA ALA A 115 -7.95 6.30 -4.47
C ALA A 115 -8.42 5.09 -3.65
N TYR A 116 -7.64 4.00 -3.61
CA TYR A 116 -7.92 2.84 -2.77
C TYR A 116 -7.72 3.14 -1.28
N ASP A 117 -6.63 3.83 -0.90
CA ASP A 117 -6.36 4.25 0.48
C ASP A 117 -7.52 5.13 0.99
N GLU A 118 -8.00 6.08 0.19
CA GLU A 118 -9.13 6.96 0.52
C GLU A 118 -10.45 6.19 0.65
N PHE A 119 -10.74 5.26 -0.26
CA PHE A 119 -11.93 4.40 -0.19
C PHE A 119 -11.93 3.55 1.08
N VAL A 120 -10.78 2.95 1.43
CA VAL A 120 -10.65 2.13 2.63
C VAL A 120 -10.86 2.97 3.89
N ASP A 121 -10.34 4.19 3.94
CA ASP A 121 -10.53 5.09 5.09
C ASP A 121 -12.00 5.49 5.25
N GLN A 122 -12.68 5.86 4.15
CA GLN A 122 -14.12 6.15 4.18
C GLN A 122 -14.95 4.93 4.59
N TYR A 123 -14.58 3.74 4.11
CA TYR A 123 -15.24 2.51 4.50
C TYR A 123 -15.03 2.19 5.99
N ALA A 124 -13.83 2.45 6.52
CA ALA A 124 -13.53 2.26 7.93
C ALA A 124 -14.36 3.19 8.82
N GLU A 125 -14.41 4.48 8.47
CA GLU A 125 -15.20 5.50 9.18
C GLU A 125 -16.69 5.14 9.19
N TYR A 126 -17.24 4.72 8.04
CA TYR A 126 -18.64 4.27 7.96
C TYR A 126 -18.95 3.07 8.88
N VAL A 127 -18.02 2.10 8.95
CA VAL A 127 -18.18 0.93 9.83
C VAL A 127 -18.12 1.35 11.30
N ASP A 128 -17.21 2.25 11.65
CA ASP A 128 -17.10 2.80 13.01
C ASP A 128 -18.38 3.53 13.43
N ASP A 129 -18.87 4.44 12.60
CA ASP A 129 -20.12 5.18 12.84
C ASP A 129 -21.30 4.23 13.02
N SER A 130 -21.34 3.15 12.22
CA SER A 130 -22.39 2.13 12.32
C SER A 130 -22.31 1.33 13.62
N VAL A 131 -21.10 0.99 14.08
CA VAL A 131 -20.86 0.32 15.36
C VAL A 131 -21.24 1.24 16.53
N ASP A 132 -20.84 2.50 16.49
CA ASP A 132 -21.15 3.49 17.53
C ASP A 132 -22.65 3.75 17.64
N ALA A 133 -23.35 3.88 16.50
CA ALA A 133 -24.80 4.01 16.47
C ALA A 133 -25.49 2.78 17.09
N TYR A 134 -24.97 1.59 16.81
CA TYR A 134 -25.48 0.34 17.37
C TYR A 134 -25.24 0.25 18.89
N VAL A 135 -24.04 0.60 19.36
CA VAL A 135 -23.72 0.65 20.80
C VAL A 135 -24.58 1.67 21.53
N GLN A 136 -24.81 2.85 20.94
CA GLN A 136 -25.72 3.86 21.51
C GLN A 136 -27.16 3.34 21.63
N ALA A 137 -27.66 2.64 20.62
CA ALA A 137 -29.00 2.04 20.67
C ALA A 137 -29.12 0.97 21.78
N LEU A 138 -28.08 0.16 21.97
CA LEU A 138 -28.04 -0.81 23.07
C LEU A 138 -27.99 -0.13 24.45
N GLY A 139 -27.22 0.96 24.59
CA GLY A 139 -27.15 1.72 25.84
C GLY A 139 -28.50 2.35 26.21
N GLN A 140 -29.22 2.91 25.23
CA GLN A 140 -30.58 3.43 25.46
C GLN A 140 -31.56 2.33 25.89
N PHE A 141 -31.40 1.12 25.36
CA PHE A 141 -32.20 -0.03 25.76
C PHE A 141 -31.87 -0.48 27.19
N GLU A 142 -30.58 -0.52 27.56
CA GLU A 142 -30.12 -0.82 28.92
C GLU A 142 -30.73 0.14 29.94
N GLU A 143 -30.61 1.46 29.71
CA GLU A 143 -31.20 2.50 30.56
C GLU A 143 -32.73 2.33 30.71
N GLN A 144 -33.43 1.97 29.63
CA GLN A 144 -34.87 1.72 29.67
C GLN A 144 -35.22 0.47 30.50
N THR A 145 -34.44 -0.62 30.38
CA THR A 145 -34.65 -1.83 31.18
C THR A 145 -34.31 -1.63 32.66
N GLU A 146 -33.28 -0.85 32.99
CA GLU A 146 -32.96 -0.52 34.38
C GLU A 146 -34.08 0.31 35.02
N ALA A 147 -34.62 1.30 34.31
CA ALA A 147 -35.74 2.11 34.79
C ALA A 147 -36.99 1.26 35.11
N VAL A 148 -37.33 0.30 34.25
CA VAL A 148 -38.48 -0.61 34.46
C VAL A 148 -38.24 -1.57 35.62
N THR A 149 -36.99 -2.00 35.84
CA THR A 149 -36.67 -2.95 36.92
C THR A 149 -36.68 -2.29 38.29
N VAL A 150 -36.25 -1.02 38.37
CA VAL A 150 -36.34 -0.22 39.61
C VAL A 150 -37.80 0.07 40.01
N GLU A 151 -38.69 0.29 39.04
CA GLU A 151 -40.12 0.54 39.28
C GLU A 151 -40.89 -0.72 39.78
N LEU A 152 -40.32 -1.93 39.58
CA LEU A 152 -40.92 -3.19 40.02
C LEU A 152 -40.47 -3.64 41.43
N ASP A 153 -39.41 -3.02 41.98
CA ASP A 153 -38.85 -3.32 43.32
C ASP A 153 -39.26 -2.27 44.39
N GLU A 154 -40.04 -1.23 44.05
CA GLU A 154 -40.74 -0.32 44.99
C GLU A 154 -42.18 -0.78 45.30
#